data_AF-A0A9J6GHL9-F1
#
_entry.id   AF-A0A9J6GHL9-F1
#
_cell.length_a   1.000
_cell.length_b   1.000
_cell.length_c   1.000
_cell.angle_alpha   90.00
_cell.angle_beta   90.00
_cell.angle_gamma   90.00
#
_symmetry.space_group_name_H-M   'P 1'
#
loop_
_entity.id
_entity.type
_entity.pdbx_description
1 polymer ?
#
loop_
_entity_poly.entity_id
_entity_poly.type
_entity_poly.pdbx_seq_one_letter_code
_entity_poly.pdbx_strand_id
1 'polypeptide(L)'
;MPPRVPHSASLVSIKYCSEGVPEREMCRRTGRSMTAVNCIIQAYRQDNDRFDDAPRPGRPRYTSEEQDLLTMAAITDDPFQTAREIRDNVSLDISEATIRRSLNEAGLNGCIAAQNLSSQRGRGCCA
;
A
#
# COMPACT_ATOMS: atom_id res chain seq x y z
N MET A 1 -1.43 -0.68 -25.00
CA MET A 1 -0.32 -0.84 -24.02
C MET A 1 0.34 -2.19 -24.29
N PRO A 2 1.67 -2.27 -24.48
CA PRO A 2 2.32 -3.57 -24.67
C PRO A 2 2.09 -4.46 -23.43
N PRO A 3 2.00 -5.79 -23.62
CA PRO A 3 1.78 -6.72 -22.51
C PRO A 3 2.95 -6.69 -21.52
N ARG A 4 2.67 -6.98 -20.24
CA ARG A 4 3.73 -7.10 -19.22
C ARG A 4 4.72 -8.18 -19.63
N VAL A 5 6.00 -7.93 -19.40
CA VAL A 5 7.03 -8.94 -19.61
C VAL A 5 6.84 -10.02 -18.54
N PRO A 6 6.71 -11.30 -18.90
CA PRO A 6 6.62 -12.37 -17.92
C PRO A 6 7.95 -12.48 -17.17
N HIS A 7 7.87 -12.76 -15.87
CA HIS A 7 9.02 -12.88 -14.97
C HIS A 7 10.13 -13.80 -15.52
N SER A 8 9.74 -14.94 -16.12
CA SER A 8 10.68 -15.87 -16.76
C SER A 8 11.53 -15.25 -17.87
N ALA A 9 10.98 -14.33 -18.65
CA ALA A 9 11.71 -13.66 -19.72
C ALA A 9 12.67 -12.57 -19.19
N SER A 10 12.31 -11.92 -18.09
CA SER A 10 13.20 -10.98 -17.38
C SER A 10 14.44 -11.71 -16.86
N LEU A 11 14.27 -12.87 -16.23
CA LEU A 11 15.38 -13.68 -15.73
C LEU A 11 16.35 -14.12 -16.82
N VAL A 12 15.85 -14.52 -17.99
CA VAL A 12 16.70 -14.90 -19.13
C VAL A 12 17.53 -13.71 -19.63
N SER A 13 16.95 -12.51 -19.68
CA SER A 13 17.66 -11.29 -20.09
C SER A 13 18.74 -10.90 -19.08
N ILE A 14 18.44 -11.03 -17.78
CA ILE A 14 19.40 -10.78 -16.70
C ILE A 14 20.57 -11.78 -16.76
N LYS A 15 20.27 -13.07 -16.98
CA LYS A 15 21.29 -14.11 -17.17
C LYS A 15 22.22 -13.78 -18.35
N TYR A 16 21.66 -13.35 -19.48
CA TYR A 16 22.50 -12.93 -20.61
C TYR A 16 23.32 -11.67 -20.32
N CYS A 17 22.78 -10.75 -19.50
CA CYS A 17 23.51 -9.57 -19.05
C CYS A 17 24.70 -9.94 -18.15
N SER A 18 24.56 -10.91 -17.24
CA SER A 18 25.68 -11.37 -16.41
C SER A 18 26.73 -12.16 -17.21
N GLU A 19 26.33 -12.84 -18.28
CA GLU A 19 27.21 -13.52 -19.25
C GLU A 19 27.90 -12.55 -20.23
N GLY A 20 27.59 -11.25 -20.21
CA GLY A 20 28.20 -10.24 -21.09
C GLY A 20 27.72 -10.29 -22.55
N VAL A 21 26.58 -10.90 -22.81
CA VAL A 21 25.97 -10.96 -24.15
C VAL A 21 25.50 -9.54 -24.56
N PRO A 22 25.69 -9.10 -25.81
CA PRO A 22 25.21 -7.78 -26.25
C PRO A 22 23.68 -7.71 -26.32
N GLU A 23 23.09 -6.54 -26.03
CA GLU A 23 21.63 -6.36 -25.88
C GLU A 23 20.85 -6.72 -27.16
N ARG A 24 21.45 -6.48 -28.33
CA ARG A 24 20.87 -6.85 -29.64
C ARG A 24 20.75 -8.36 -29.82
N GLU A 25 21.67 -9.13 -29.25
CA GLU A 25 21.60 -10.59 -29.23
C GLU A 25 20.55 -11.06 -28.22
N MET A 26 20.45 -10.41 -27.06
CA MET A 26 19.38 -10.70 -26.10
C MET A 26 17.99 -10.51 -26.71
N CYS A 27 17.77 -9.44 -27.48
CA CYS A 27 16.53 -9.21 -28.20
C CYS A 27 16.18 -10.36 -29.14
N ARG A 28 17.16 -10.86 -29.91
CA ARG A 28 16.99 -11.98 -30.84
C ARG A 28 16.65 -13.27 -30.12
N ARG A 29 17.33 -13.57 -29.01
CA ARG A 29 17.11 -14.79 -28.22
C ARG A 29 15.80 -14.79 -27.43
N THR A 30 15.42 -13.63 -26.89
CA THR A 30 14.21 -13.49 -26.06
C THR A 30 12.96 -13.10 -26.86
N GLY A 31 13.11 -12.70 -28.12
CA GLY A 31 12.03 -12.19 -28.97
C GLY A 31 11.45 -10.87 -28.47
N ARG A 32 12.21 -10.09 -27.69
CA ARG A 32 11.76 -8.84 -27.06
C ARG A 32 12.28 -7.61 -27.79
N SER A 33 11.56 -6.50 -27.60
CA SER A 33 12.00 -5.21 -28.13
C SER A 33 13.26 -4.73 -27.38
N MET A 34 14.09 -3.95 -28.08
CA MET A 34 15.26 -3.31 -27.49
C MET A 34 14.90 -2.48 -26.26
N THR A 35 13.78 -1.75 -26.31
CA THR A 35 13.28 -0.97 -25.17
C THR A 35 13.00 -1.85 -23.96
N ALA A 36 12.36 -3.01 -24.14
CA ALA A 36 12.08 -3.92 -23.03
C ALA A 36 13.35 -4.49 -22.41
N VAL A 37 14.30 -4.95 -23.24
CA VAL A 37 15.61 -5.44 -22.78
C VAL A 37 16.37 -4.36 -22.01
N ASN A 38 16.42 -3.14 -22.53
CA ASN A 38 17.08 -2.01 -21.87
C ASN A 38 16.43 -1.66 -20.53
N CYS A 39 15.10 -1.64 -20.44
CA CYS A 39 14.41 -1.43 -19.17
C CYS A 39 14.76 -2.50 -18.13
N ILE A 40 14.82 -3.78 -18.53
CA ILE A 40 15.18 -4.89 -17.64
C ILE A 40 16.64 -4.75 -17.16
N ILE A 41 17.57 -4.46 -18.07
CA ILE A 41 18.99 -4.28 -17.74
C ILE A 41 19.19 -3.06 -16.84
N GLN A 42 18.48 -1.97 -17.11
CA GLN A 42 18.54 -0.76 -16.32
C GLN A 42 18.03 -1.01 -14.90
N ALA A 43 16.87 -1.66 -14.76
CA ALA A 43 16.34 -2.07 -13.46
C ALA A 43 17.34 -2.98 -12.71
N TYR A 44 17.94 -3.95 -13.41
CA TYR A 44 18.93 -4.85 -12.82
C TYR A 44 20.20 -4.13 -12.33
N ARG A 45 20.75 -3.21 -13.14
CA ARG A 45 22.01 -2.49 -12.83
C ARG A 45 21.83 -1.33 -11.85
N GLN A 46 20.68 -0.65 -11.86
CA GLN A 46 20.46 0.57 -11.07
C GLN A 46 19.66 0.32 -9.78
N ASP A 47 18.72 -0.62 -9.77
CA ASP A 47 17.82 -0.86 -8.63
C ASP A 47 18.25 -2.07 -7.76
N ASN A 48 19.56 -2.33 -7.60
CA ASN A 48 20.11 -3.42 -6.76
C ASN A 48 19.56 -4.83 -7.11
N ASP A 49 19.89 -5.36 -8.29
CA ASP A 49 19.51 -6.71 -8.71
C ASP A 49 18.00 -6.97 -8.77
N ARG A 50 17.20 -5.91 -8.98
CA ARG A 50 15.76 -6.02 -9.12
C ARG A 50 15.37 -6.78 -10.39
N PHE A 51 14.67 -7.90 -10.21
CA PHE A 51 14.11 -8.72 -11.30
C PHE A 51 12.58 -8.67 -11.40
N ASP A 52 11.92 -8.07 -10.41
CA ASP A 52 10.46 -7.94 -10.33
C ASP A 52 9.96 -6.51 -10.53
N ASP A 53 8.74 -6.41 -11.06
CA ASP A 53 8.02 -5.15 -11.20
C ASP A 53 7.91 -4.44 -9.86
N ALA A 54 8.07 -3.11 -9.89
CA ALA A 54 7.78 -2.32 -8.71
C ALA A 54 6.32 -2.42 -8.29
N PRO A 55 6.05 -2.47 -6.97
CA PRO A 55 4.70 -2.18 -6.51
C PRO A 55 4.32 -0.81 -7.06
N ARG A 56 3.27 -0.76 -7.88
CA ARG A 56 2.80 0.49 -8.44
C ARG A 56 2.18 1.29 -7.30
N PRO A 57 2.55 2.56 -7.10
CA PRO A 57 1.82 3.39 -6.17
C PRO A 57 0.35 3.39 -6.63
N GLY A 58 -0.55 3.07 -5.71
CA GLY A 58 -1.98 3.17 -5.95
C GLY A 58 -2.36 4.64 -6.19
N ARG A 59 -3.66 4.88 -6.38
CA ARG A 59 -4.15 6.27 -6.40
C ARG A 59 -3.74 6.96 -5.10
N PRO A 60 -3.12 8.16 -5.15
CA PRO A 60 -2.79 8.91 -3.97
C PRO A 60 -4.01 9.10 -3.08
N ARG A 61 -3.79 9.10 -1.76
CA ARG A 61 -4.86 9.42 -0.81
C ARG A 61 -5.25 10.89 -0.98
N TYR A 62 -6.54 11.15 -0.82
CA TYR A 62 -7.05 12.51 -0.75
C TYR A 62 -6.71 13.17 0.59
N THR A 63 -6.64 12.37 1.66
CA THR A 63 -6.35 12.85 3.01
C THR A 63 -4.87 13.18 3.15
N SER A 64 -4.60 14.32 3.80
CA SER A 64 -3.26 14.61 4.33
C SER A 64 -3.02 13.85 5.63
N GLU A 65 -1.75 13.68 6.00
CA GLU A 65 -1.39 13.05 7.27
C GLU A 65 -1.98 13.81 8.47
N GLU A 66 -1.98 15.15 8.41
CA GLU A 66 -2.58 16.01 9.45
C GLU A 66 -4.08 15.75 9.63
N GLN A 67 -4.81 15.58 8.52
CA GLN A 67 -6.24 15.29 8.56
C GLN A 67 -6.55 13.92 9.16
N ASP A 68 -5.74 12.92 8.82
CA ASP A 68 -5.85 11.57 9.40
C ASP A 68 -5.51 11.61 10.91
N LEU A 69 -4.51 12.38 11.32
CA LEU A 69 -4.15 12.59 12.73
C LEU A 69 -5.27 13.28 13.52
N LEU A 70 -5.90 14.32 12.97
CA LEU A 70 -7.02 15.00 13.63
C LEU A 70 -8.24 14.08 13.77
N THR A 71 -8.51 13.26 12.75
CA THR A 71 -9.56 12.23 12.80
C THR A 71 -9.28 11.21 13.90
N MET A 72 -8.01 10.77 14.04
CA MET A 72 -7.59 9.85 15.09
C MET A 72 -7.62 10.48 16.49
N ALA A 73 -7.30 11.76 16.62
CA ALA A 73 -7.40 12.49 17.88
C ALA A 73 -8.86 12.60 18.35
N ALA A 74 -9.78 12.99 17.46
CA ALA A 74 -11.19 13.15 17.79
C ALA A 74 -11.82 11.85 18.35
N ILE A 75 -11.49 10.69 17.76
CA ILE A 75 -12.00 9.41 18.25
C ILE A 75 -11.28 8.89 19.49
N THR A 76 -10.05 9.34 19.75
CA THR A 76 -9.34 9.04 20.99
C THR A 76 -9.97 9.80 22.16
N ASP A 77 -10.36 11.06 21.92
CA ASP A 77 -11.04 11.91 22.91
C ASP A 77 -12.45 11.40 23.22
N ASP A 78 -13.21 11.00 22.20
CA ASP A 78 -14.53 10.42 22.36
C ASP A 78 -14.76 9.22 21.41
N PRO A 79 -14.56 7.99 21.93
CA PRO A 79 -14.67 6.76 21.14
C PRO A 79 -16.07 6.42 20.63
N PHE A 80 -17.11 7.14 21.07
CA PHE A 80 -18.49 6.90 20.65
C PHE A 80 -18.95 7.81 19.52
N GLN A 81 -18.11 8.77 19.10
CA GLN A 81 -18.45 9.66 18.01
C GLN A 81 -18.60 8.90 16.70
N THR A 82 -19.68 9.24 15.99
CA THR A 82 -19.93 8.76 14.64
C THR A 82 -19.03 9.49 13.64
N ALA A 83 -18.78 8.86 12.50
CA ALA A 83 -18.01 9.48 11.41
C ALA A 83 -18.60 10.82 10.93
N ARG A 84 -19.92 11.01 11.10
CA ARG A 84 -20.60 12.27 10.79
C ARG A 84 -20.26 13.35 11.82
N GLU A 85 -20.34 13.02 13.11
CA GLU A 85 -19.97 13.94 14.19
C GLU A 85 -18.49 14.31 14.11
N ILE A 86 -17.60 13.36 13.79
CA ILE A 86 -16.17 13.64 13.61
C ILE A 86 -15.95 14.61 12.44
N ARG A 87 -16.66 14.43 11.31
CA ARG A 87 -16.58 15.37 10.18
C ARG A 87 -16.99 16.78 10.60
N ASP A 88 -18.13 16.87 11.30
CA ASP A 88 -18.71 18.14 11.71
C ASP A 88 -17.85 18.84 12.79
N ASN A 89 -17.21 18.08 13.68
CA ASN A 89 -16.30 18.58 14.73
C ASN A 89 -14.95 19.07 14.19
N VAL A 90 -14.36 18.34 13.25
CA VAL A 90 -12.99 18.62 12.76
C VAL A 90 -13.01 19.58 11.56
N SER A 91 -14.19 19.97 11.06
CA SER A 91 -14.36 20.95 9.96
C SER A 91 -13.59 20.55 8.69
N LEU A 92 -13.46 19.25 8.42
CA LEU A 92 -12.68 18.74 7.30
C LEU A 92 -13.56 18.58 6.05
N ASP A 93 -13.07 19.01 4.89
CA ASP A 93 -13.66 18.75 3.56
C ASP A 93 -13.45 17.28 3.13
N ILE A 94 -13.67 16.34 4.05
CA ILE A 94 -13.44 14.92 3.88
C ILE A 94 -14.79 14.21 3.95
N SER A 95 -15.02 13.30 3.00
CA SER A 95 -16.27 12.53 2.98
C SER A 95 -16.34 11.56 4.18
N GLU A 96 -17.55 11.28 4.67
CA GLU A 96 -17.75 10.27 5.74
C GLU A 96 -17.16 8.91 5.38
N ALA A 97 -17.21 8.53 4.09
CA ALA A 97 -16.64 7.29 3.60
C ALA A 97 -15.12 7.25 3.76
N THR A 98 -14.45 8.40 3.58
CA THR A 98 -13.00 8.53 3.77
C THR A 98 -12.64 8.45 5.25
N ILE A 99 -13.42 9.08 6.15
CA ILE A 99 -13.25 8.95 7.60
C ILE A 99 -13.41 7.50 8.03
N ARG A 100 -14.50 6.82 7.60
CA ARG A 100 -14.70 5.38 7.86
C ARG A 100 -13.54 4.54 7.33
N ARG A 101 -13.00 4.85 6.15
CA ARG A 101 -11.82 4.14 5.62
C ARG A 101 -10.59 4.36 6.49
N SER A 102 -10.32 5.61 6.89
CA SER A 102 -9.18 5.96 7.76
C SER A 102 -9.28 5.23 9.11
N LEU A 103 -10.45 5.27 9.76
CA LEU A 103 -10.74 4.50 10.96
C LEU A 103 -10.58 2.99 10.74
N ASN A 104 -11.01 2.50 9.57
CA ASN A 104 -10.92 1.08 9.26
C ASN A 104 -9.47 0.58 9.10
N GLU A 105 -8.62 1.42 8.52
CA GLU A 105 -7.19 1.17 8.36
C GLU A 105 -6.45 1.26 9.71
N ALA A 106 -6.90 2.14 10.60
CA ALA A 106 -6.42 2.23 11.98
C ALA A 106 -6.93 1.11 12.90
N GLY A 107 -7.83 0.25 12.41
CA GLY A 107 -8.41 -0.86 13.19
C GLY A 107 -9.45 -0.41 14.22
N LEU A 108 -10.03 0.78 14.08
CA LEU A 108 -11.04 1.36 14.98
C LEU A 108 -12.48 1.06 14.54
N ASN A 109 -12.68 -0.10 13.92
CA ASN A 109 -13.90 -0.49 13.20
C ASN A 109 -14.89 -1.10 14.20
N GLY A 110 -15.78 -0.29 14.76
CA GLY A 110 -16.91 -0.76 15.54
C GLY A 110 -16.56 -1.21 16.97
N CYS A 111 -17.16 -0.54 17.95
CA CYS A 111 -17.35 -1.06 19.31
C CYS A 111 -16.09 -1.35 20.16
N ILE A 112 -14.91 -0.81 19.85
CA ILE A 112 -13.68 -1.08 20.66
C ILE A 112 -13.69 -0.36 22.02
N ALA A 113 -14.54 0.65 22.23
CA ALA A 113 -14.79 1.19 23.57
C ALA A 113 -15.36 0.13 24.55
N ALA A 114 -15.98 -0.94 24.05
CA ALA A 114 -16.54 -2.00 24.90
C ALA A 114 -15.52 -3.07 25.35
N GLN A 115 -14.34 -3.16 24.72
CA GLN A 115 -13.42 -4.30 24.96
C GLN A 115 -12.18 -3.99 25.79
N ASN A 116 -11.75 -2.72 25.88
CA ASN A 116 -10.53 -2.38 26.65
C ASN A 116 -10.80 -1.88 28.08
N LEU A 117 -12.06 -1.65 28.48
CA LEU A 117 -12.40 -1.41 29.90
C LEU A 117 -12.72 -2.69 30.70
N SER A 118 -12.88 -3.84 30.04
CA SER A 118 -13.31 -5.08 30.69
C SER A 118 -12.17 -6.05 31.04
N SER A 119 -10.93 -5.79 30.62
CA SER A 119 -9.80 -6.68 30.89
C SER A 119 -9.18 -6.55 32.30
N GLN A 120 -9.71 -5.71 33.20
CA GLN A 120 -9.14 -5.54 34.55
C GLN A 120 -10.09 -5.56 35.75
N ARG A 121 -11.39 -5.87 35.60
CA ARG A 121 -12.26 -6.04 36.78
C ARG A 121 -13.10 -7.30 36.70
N GLY A 122 -12.56 -8.35 37.31
CA GLY A 122 -13.30 -9.34 38.09
C GLY A 122 -14.32 -10.17 37.32
N ARG A 123 -13.93 -11.39 36.95
CA ARG A 123 -14.88 -12.52 36.95
C ARG A 123 -15.30 -12.74 38.41
N GLY A 124 -16.32 -12.00 38.84
CA GLY A 124 -17.01 -12.15 40.13
C GLY A 124 -18.41 -12.68 39.88
N CYS A 125 -18.57 -13.98 40.11
CA CYS A 125 -19.74 -14.73 40.54
C CYS A 125 -21.15 -14.15 40.30
N CYS A 126 -21.96 -14.89 39.53
CA CYS A 126 -23.39 -15.14 39.80
C CYS A 126 -23.80 -16.48 39.17
N ALA A 127 -23.68 -17.56 39.95
CA ALA A 127 -24.63 -18.67 40.12
C ALA A 127 -24.00 -19.69 41.08
#